data_AF-A0A1I1HSK6-F1
#
_entry.id   AF-A0A1I1HSK6-F1
#
_cell.length_a   1.000
_cell.length_b   1.000
_cell.length_c   1.000
_cell.angle_alpha   90.00
_cell.angle_beta   90.00
_cell.angle_gamma   90.00
#
_symmetry.space_group_name_H-M   'P 1'
#
loop_
_entity.id
_entity.type
_entity.pdbx_description
1 polymer ?
#
loop_
_entity_poly.entity_id
_entity_poly.type
_entity_poly.pdbx_seq_one_letter_code
_entity_poly.pdbx_strand_id
1 'polypeptide(L)'
;MLWAIVQNTMAQHTAANIPTKRMVEYYDKAKHKPKQVYFVMQNKPSIQHGDFVEYYYNGQTKTQGQYTKGKTTGYWEYFYENGKPKMKGTLRNGVQQESWKYFYENGKLSRKGMMRDGQKIGLWAFYYENGNAKSEGIIEDGKNEGLWTYYYENGNKKATALYVRGRGFYKEVYDTGEPKMQGIIDNGKSDSLWQYFHENGKLKAEGLEKNGVKQGNWRFYHANGVLASEGAYSNGELDGNWKYYYESGKLSSEGQQQKGQKQGHWRLYYESGKFMGEGFFENGNGPYKEYYDNGKLRIEGYLQNGKNHGLWTYYYEDGVVEGRCEYLNGEGLYKGMYRNGTIKMTGKLKDGQKVGQWSLYNEDGSFAGYYKTFYNKELPVSKHNPAPADTVKPLPVVHVKPTGKPDFIQKKRLPRYFVKRINESKGLMLSFNPLPIMFNELPISIEYYWHERLGYELRYTVLRNPFFSEHGGTIQPDRLYKNGFNVDFRQKLYHPNGGAGSFYISQEVRFSQVDYSAKVTEMTDSLTSYYKEYKANETRIELAVTAGNRLFWTLSRHLTLSADMYAGIAAAYRQTNVPDALVFQQVRTSKYSFPLRFGFSIGLLYSKHGVFD
;
A
#
# COMPACT_ATOMS: atom_id res chain seq x y z
N MET A 1 -16.76 -5.19 -57.11
CA MET A 1 -18.19 -5.10 -57.45
C MET A 1 -18.96 -4.66 -56.20
N LEU A 2 -18.66 -3.45 -55.72
CA LEU A 2 -19.11 -2.86 -54.44
C LEU A 2 -19.13 -1.32 -54.62
N TRP A 3 -19.88 -0.89 -55.62
CA TRP A 3 -20.14 0.51 -56.00
C TRP A 3 -21.60 0.58 -56.46
N ALA A 4 -22.53 0.46 -55.52
CA ALA A 4 -23.94 0.82 -55.65
C ALA A 4 -24.62 0.52 -54.30
N ILE A 5 -25.68 1.26 -54.01
CA ILE A 5 -26.52 1.18 -52.79
C ILE A 5 -25.97 2.00 -51.61
N VAL A 6 -26.04 3.33 -51.73
CA VAL A 6 -26.74 4.21 -50.75
C VAL A 6 -27.14 5.50 -51.49
N GLN A 7 -28.21 5.44 -52.28
CA GLN A 7 -28.99 6.63 -52.65
C GLN A 7 -30.47 6.24 -52.63
N ASN A 8 -31.13 6.48 -51.50
CA ASN A 8 -32.48 7.04 -51.46
C ASN A 8 -32.97 7.09 -50.02
N THR A 9 -33.02 8.30 -49.46
CA THR A 9 -34.17 8.84 -48.72
C THR A 9 -33.79 10.24 -48.25
N MET A 10 -34.31 11.26 -48.92
CA MET A 10 -34.85 12.50 -48.35
C MET A 10 -35.23 13.43 -49.50
N ALA A 11 -36.47 13.28 -49.98
CA ALA A 11 -37.15 14.29 -50.75
C ALA A 11 -38.16 14.97 -49.82
N GLN A 12 -37.95 16.27 -49.55
CA GLN A 12 -38.95 17.34 -49.50
C GLN A 12 -38.35 18.58 -48.81
N HIS A 13 -37.97 19.58 -49.61
CA HIS A 13 -38.58 20.92 -49.61
C HIS A 13 -37.90 21.78 -50.69
N THR A 14 -38.73 22.39 -51.51
CA THR A 14 -38.42 23.19 -52.69
C THR A 14 -37.51 24.39 -52.38
N ALA A 15 -36.27 24.34 -52.86
CA ALA A 15 -35.48 25.52 -53.21
C ALA A 15 -35.01 25.31 -54.65
N ALA A 16 -35.15 26.33 -55.50
CA ALA A 16 -34.64 26.30 -56.87
C ALA A 16 -33.21 25.74 -56.86
N ASN A 17 -32.97 24.63 -57.57
CA ASN A 17 -31.64 24.04 -57.71
C ASN A 17 -30.75 25.07 -58.40
N ILE A 18 -29.97 25.82 -57.62
CA ILE A 18 -29.01 26.78 -58.14
C ILE A 18 -27.96 25.94 -58.88
N PRO A 19 -27.72 26.16 -60.19
CA PRO A 19 -26.75 25.38 -60.93
C PRO A 19 -25.36 25.53 -60.30
N THR A 20 -24.71 24.40 -60.00
CA THR A 20 -23.38 24.36 -59.38
C THR A 20 -22.31 23.86 -60.35
N LYS A 21 -21.06 24.29 -60.14
CA LYS A 21 -19.87 23.77 -60.83
C LYS A 21 -18.96 23.10 -59.80
N ARG A 22 -18.55 21.86 -60.08
CA ARG A 22 -17.58 21.11 -59.28
C ARG A 22 -16.16 21.63 -59.52
N MET A 23 -15.44 21.87 -58.44
CA MET A 23 -14.06 22.35 -58.43
C MET A 23 -13.19 21.38 -57.65
N VAL A 24 -11.93 21.21 -58.09
CA VAL A 24 -10.93 20.39 -57.39
C VAL A 24 -9.62 21.17 -57.31
N GLU A 25 -9.10 21.34 -56.11
CA GLU A 25 -7.76 21.87 -55.85
C GLU A 25 -6.84 20.71 -55.46
N TYR A 26 -5.57 20.78 -55.84
CA TYR A 26 -4.59 19.71 -55.63
C TYR A 26 -3.38 20.23 -54.84
N TYR A 27 -2.75 19.36 -54.07
CA TYR A 27 -1.49 19.68 -53.38
C TYR A 27 -0.31 19.77 -54.35
N ASP A 28 -0.37 19.02 -55.45
CA ASP A 28 0.71 18.89 -56.42
C ASP A 28 0.31 19.50 -57.78
N LYS A 29 1.31 20.05 -58.48
CA LYS A 29 1.11 20.60 -59.84
C LYS A 29 0.64 19.55 -60.84
N ALA A 30 1.01 18.28 -60.61
CA ALA A 30 0.66 17.15 -61.46
C ALA A 30 -0.79 16.63 -61.24
N LYS A 31 -1.54 17.20 -60.29
CA LYS A 31 -2.96 16.91 -60.01
C LYS A 31 -3.25 15.44 -59.63
N HIS A 32 -2.33 14.78 -58.94
CA HIS A 32 -2.55 13.43 -58.42
C HIS A 32 -3.12 13.41 -57.00
N LYS A 33 -2.88 14.44 -56.19
CA LYS A 33 -3.27 14.49 -54.77
C LYS A 33 -4.32 15.59 -54.52
N PRO A 34 -5.62 15.28 -54.51
CA PRO A 34 -6.64 16.29 -54.25
C PRO A 34 -6.47 16.85 -52.83
N LYS A 35 -6.50 18.18 -52.73
CA LYS A 35 -6.49 18.95 -51.48
C LYS A 35 -7.91 19.24 -51.01
N GLN A 36 -8.78 19.66 -51.92
CA GLN A 36 -10.19 19.87 -51.63
C GLN A 36 -11.06 19.71 -52.88
N VAL A 37 -12.28 19.23 -52.66
CA VAL A 37 -13.36 19.14 -53.66
C VAL A 37 -14.52 19.98 -53.14
N TYR A 38 -14.99 20.93 -53.94
CA TYR A 38 -16.03 21.87 -53.55
C TYR A 38 -16.89 22.29 -54.72
N PHE A 39 -18.08 22.83 -54.44
CA PHE A 39 -19.00 23.32 -55.45
C PHE A 39 -19.18 24.84 -55.32
N VAL A 40 -19.24 25.54 -56.47
CA VAL A 40 -19.50 26.98 -56.56
C VAL A 40 -20.73 27.25 -57.42
N MET A 41 -21.42 28.36 -57.19
CA MET A 41 -22.56 28.76 -58.04
C MET A 41 -22.07 29.07 -59.46
N GLN A 42 -22.70 28.51 -60.49
CA GLN A 42 -22.29 28.72 -61.89
C GLN A 42 -22.34 30.20 -62.29
N ASN A 43 -23.35 30.94 -61.80
CA ASN A 43 -23.50 32.36 -62.08
C ASN A 43 -22.58 33.27 -61.25
N LYS A 44 -21.98 32.77 -60.17
CA LYS A 44 -21.05 33.50 -59.29
C LYS A 44 -19.96 32.55 -58.76
N PRO A 45 -18.92 32.24 -59.56
CA PRO A 45 -17.92 31.22 -59.23
C PRO A 45 -17.08 31.50 -57.97
N SER A 46 -17.11 32.74 -57.43
CA SER A 46 -16.47 33.10 -56.17
C SER A 46 -17.24 32.66 -54.92
N ILE A 47 -18.48 32.17 -55.07
CA ILE A 47 -19.35 31.82 -53.93
C ILE A 47 -19.59 30.30 -53.89
N GLN A 48 -19.14 29.67 -52.80
CA GLN A 48 -19.34 28.24 -52.56
C GLN A 48 -20.83 27.91 -52.30
N HIS A 49 -21.32 26.85 -52.92
CA HIS A 49 -22.69 26.35 -52.78
C HIS A 49 -22.74 24.86 -53.15
N GLY A 50 -23.13 24.00 -52.21
CA GLY A 50 -23.13 22.55 -52.34
C GLY A 50 -22.16 21.86 -51.37
N ASP A 51 -21.81 20.62 -51.68
CA ASP A 51 -20.94 19.80 -50.83
C ASP A 51 -19.49 20.32 -50.81
N PHE A 52 -18.79 20.01 -49.73
CA PHE A 52 -17.40 20.35 -49.52
C PHE A 52 -16.67 19.19 -48.84
N VAL A 53 -15.50 18.85 -49.35
CA VAL A 53 -14.60 17.85 -48.76
C VAL A 53 -13.16 18.37 -48.87
N GLU A 54 -12.46 18.43 -47.75
CA GLU A 54 -11.01 18.71 -47.67
C GLU A 54 -10.28 17.42 -47.29
N TYR A 55 -9.09 17.19 -47.85
CA TYR A 55 -8.27 16.00 -47.61
C TYR A 55 -6.92 16.37 -46.97
N TYR A 56 -6.42 15.47 -46.13
CA TYR A 56 -5.03 15.46 -45.71
C TYR A 56 -4.10 15.05 -46.86
N TYR A 57 -2.80 15.29 -46.70
CA TYR A 57 -1.81 14.93 -47.72
C TYR A 57 -1.73 13.41 -47.97
N ASN A 58 -2.12 12.60 -46.98
CA ASN A 58 -2.23 11.14 -47.07
C ASN A 58 -3.50 10.64 -47.80
N GLY A 59 -4.36 11.55 -48.27
CA GLY A 59 -5.59 11.25 -49.00
C GLY A 59 -6.80 10.97 -48.12
N GLN A 60 -6.66 10.92 -46.79
CA GLN A 60 -7.80 10.76 -45.89
C GLN A 60 -8.58 12.06 -45.76
N THR A 61 -9.90 11.97 -45.59
CA THR A 61 -10.76 13.14 -45.39
C THR A 61 -10.33 13.89 -44.12
N LYS A 62 -10.16 15.20 -44.23
CA LYS A 62 -9.86 16.12 -43.12
C LYS A 62 -11.13 16.76 -42.58
N THR A 63 -12.02 17.21 -43.47
CA THR A 63 -13.35 17.70 -43.10
C THR A 63 -14.31 17.57 -44.27
N GLN A 64 -15.59 17.42 -43.97
CA GLN A 64 -16.65 17.45 -44.97
C GLN A 64 -17.91 18.12 -44.42
N GLY A 65 -18.70 18.72 -45.31
CA GLY A 65 -19.94 19.39 -44.97
C GLY A 65 -20.54 20.10 -46.18
N GLN A 66 -21.41 21.08 -45.93
CA GLN A 66 -22.12 21.81 -46.99
C GLN A 66 -22.02 23.33 -46.83
N TYR A 67 -21.99 24.02 -47.97
CA TYR A 67 -22.13 25.46 -48.06
C TYR A 67 -23.43 25.85 -48.74
N THR A 68 -24.08 26.91 -48.26
CA THR A 68 -25.16 27.60 -48.96
C THR A 68 -24.80 29.07 -49.08
N LYS A 69 -24.58 29.53 -50.32
CA LYS A 69 -24.27 30.94 -50.65
C LYS A 69 -23.07 31.48 -49.85
N GLY A 70 -21.98 30.70 -49.80
CA GLY A 70 -20.72 31.05 -49.16
C GLY A 70 -20.69 30.85 -47.64
N LYS A 71 -21.79 30.39 -47.03
CA LYS A 71 -21.86 30.15 -45.58
C LYS A 71 -22.01 28.67 -45.30
N THR A 72 -21.35 28.17 -44.26
CA THR A 72 -21.49 26.77 -43.86
C THR A 72 -22.91 26.50 -43.38
N THR A 73 -23.46 25.35 -43.75
CA THR A 73 -24.80 24.90 -43.37
C THR A 73 -24.81 23.39 -43.14
N GLY A 74 -25.81 22.91 -42.40
CA GLY A 74 -26.07 21.48 -42.22
C GLY A 74 -25.04 20.78 -41.34
N TYR A 75 -24.89 19.48 -41.57
CA TYR A 75 -24.06 18.60 -40.77
C TYR A 75 -22.61 18.60 -41.26
N TRP A 76 -21.68 18.81 -40.33
CA TRP A 76 -20.25 18.89 -40.58
C TRP A 76 -19.51 17.80 -39.82
N GLU A 77 -18.51 17.20 -40.47
CA GLU A 77 -17.59 16.24 -39.87
C GLU A 77 -16.15 16.71 -40.05
N TYR A 78 -15.36 16.50 -39.01
CA TYR A 78 -13.93 16.77 -38.97
C TYR A 78 -13.26 15.48 -38.50
N PHE A 79 -12.12 15.16 -39.09
CA PHE A 79 -11.40 13.91 -38.83
C PHE A 79 -9.99 14.21 -38.36
N TYR A 80 -9.35 13.20 -37.77
CA TYR A 80 -7.92 13.17 -37.54
C TYR A 80 -7.19 12.62 -38.77
N GLU A 81 -5.86 12.78 -38.82
CA GLU A 81 -5.02 12.23 -39.90
C GLU A 81 -5.03 10.70 -40.01
N ASN A 82 -5.57 10.02 -39.01
CA ASN A 82 -5.77 8.57 -39.00
C ASN A 82 -7.18 8.15 -39.49
N GLY A 83 -8.01 9.13 -39.90
CA GLY A 83 -9.31 8.92 -40.53
C GLY A 83 -10.44 8.75 -39.53
N LYS A 84 -10.14 8.72 -38.23
CA LYS A 84 -11.17 8.65 -37.18
C LYS A 84 -11.81 10.02 -36.99
N PRO A 85 -13.10 10.08 -36.62
CA PRO A 85 -13.78 11.34 -36.39
C PRO A 85 -13.11 12.09 -35.24
N LYS A 86 -12.99 13.41 -35.38
CA LYS A 86 -12.49 14.35 -34.37
C LYS A 86 -13.65 15.11 -33.73
N MET A 87 -14.56 15.62 -34.54
CA MET A 87 -15.81 16.23 -34.08
C MET A 87 -16.83 16.27 -35.20
N LYS A 88 -18.11 16.32 -34.83
CA LYS A 88 -19.21 16.45 -35.78
C LYS A 88 -20.47 17.03 -35.16
N GLY A 89 -21.24 17.73 -35.97
CA GLY A 89 -22.49 18.37 -35.55
C GLY A 89 -23.00 19.38 -36.58
N THR A 90 -24.07 20.10 -36.23
CA THR A 90 -24.67 21.10 -37.12
C THR A 90 -23.88 22.41 -37.07
N LEU A 91 -23.47 22.91 -38.23
CA LEU A 91 -22.79 24.20 -38.38
C LEU A 91 -23.69 25.13 -39.19
N ARG A 92 -23.98 26.33 -38.67
CA ARG A 92 -24.71 27.38 -39.40
C ARG A 92 -23.89 28.66 -39.40
N ASN A 93 -23.56 29.16 -40.58
CA ASN A 93 -22.79 30.41 -40.77
C ASN A 93 -21.46 30.43 -40.00
N GLY A 94 -20.75 29.31 -39.96
CA GLY A 94 -19.48 29.14 -39.25
C GLY A 94 -19.62 28.87 -37.75
N VAL A 95 -20.84 28.86 -37.21
CA VAL A 95 -21.11 28.74 -35.77
C VAL A 95 -21.74 27.39 -35.45
N GLN A 96 -21.28 26.75 -34.37
CA GLN A 96 -21.78 25.46 -33.89
C GLN A 96 -23.20 25.63 -33.33
N GLN A 97 -24.13 24.80 -33.82
CA GLN A 97 -25.54 24.77 -33.43
C GLN A 97 -25.97 23.32 -33.15
N GLU A 98 -27.04 23.16 -32.36
CA GLU A 98 -27.70 21.88 -32.08
C GLU A 98 -26.73 20.82 -31.48
N SER A 99 -26.92 19.53 -31.76
CA SER A 99 -26.13 18.46 -31.15
C SER A 99 -24.72 18.37 -31.73
N TRP A 100 -23.71 18.37 -30.87
CA TRP A 100 -22.32 18.13 -31.22
C TRP A 100 -21.73 16.93 -30.48
N LYS A 101 -20.85 16.21 -31.18
CA LYS A 101 -20.04 15.11 -30.65
C LYS A 101 -18.58 15.36 -30.96
N TYR A 102 -17.72 15.11 -29.98
CA TYR A 102 -16.27 15.23 -30.08
C TYR A 102 -15.65 13.91 -29.65
N PHE A 103 -14.52 13.57 -30.23
CA PHE A 103 -13.90 12.26 -30.11
C PHE A 103 -12.41 12.41 -29.78
N TYR A 104 -11.86 11.40 -29.15
CA TYR A 104 -10.41 11.21 -29.03
C TYR A 104 -9.84 10.60 -30.31
N GLU A 105 -8.52 10.66 -30.48
CA GLU A 105 -7.83 10.05 -31.62
C GLU A 105 -8.02 8.53 -31.72
N ASN A 106 -8.32 7.87 -30.60
CA ASN A 106 -8.65 6.46 -30.57
C ASN A 106 -10.05 6.14 -31.16
N GLY A 107 -10.87 7.16 -31.42
CA GLY A 107 -12.23 7.08 -31.98
C GLY A 107 -13.34 7.01 -30.94
N LYS A 108 -13.02 6.93 -29.65
CA LYS A 108 -14.01 6.98 -28.56
C LYS A 108 -14.48 8.40 -28.32
N LEU A 109 -15.69 8.52 -27.79
CA LEU A 109 -16.30 9.82 -27.52
C LEU A 109 -15.51 10.53 -26.41
N SER A 110 -15.27 11.83 -26.58
CA SER A 110 -14.67 12.70 -25.55
C SER A 110 -15.72 13.55 -24.87
N ARG A 111 -16.68 14.09 -25.64
CA ARG A 111 -17.81 14.86 -25.10
C ARG A 111 -18.94 14.96 -26.12
N LYS A 112 -20.16 15.18 -25.62
CA LYS A 112 -21.33 15.51 -26.44
C LYS A 112 -22.28 16.41 -25.67
N GLY A 113 -23.07 17.19 -26.41
CA GLY A 113 -24.14 18.00 -25.86
C GLY A 113 -24.70 18.95 -26.90
N MET A 114 -25.56 19.87 -26.46
CA MET A 114 -26.16 20.88 -27.32
C MET A 114 -25.31 22.15 -27.37
N MET A 115 -25.22 22.73 -28.55
CA MET A 115 -24.58 24.01 -28.84
C MET A 115 -25.65 25.01 -29.28
N ARG A 116 -25.53 26.26 -28.82
CA ARG A 116 -26.27 27.40 -29.34
C ARG A 116 -25.32 28.57 -29.45
N ASP A 117 -25.20 29.13 -30.64
CA ASP A 117 -24.33 30.27 -30.93
C ASP A 117 -22.87 30.06 -30.48
N GLY A 118 -22.35 28.84 -30.68
CA GLY A 118 -20.99 28.47 -30.31
C GLY A 118 -20.77 28.23 -28.81
N GLN A 119 -21.82 28.33 -27.99
CA GLN A 119 -21.79 28.06 -26.56
C GLN A 119 -22.47 26.75 -26.21
N LYS A 120 -21.97 26.08 -25.17
CA LYS A 120 -22.55 24.84 -24.65
C LYS A 120 -23.82 25.17 -23.88
N ILE A 121 -24.91 24.48 -24.18
CA ILE A 121 -26.18 24.61 -23.46
C ILE A 121 -26.79 23.23 -23.15
N GLY A 122 -27.68 23.17 -22.15
CA GLY A 122 -28.43 21.98 -21.82
C GLY A 122 -27.56 20.83 -21.31
N LEU A 123 -28.01 19.59 -21.52
CA LEU A 123 -27.31 18.41 -21.03
C LEU A 123 -25.99 18.18 -21.80
N TRP A 124 -24.89 18.11 -21.04
CA TRP A 124 -23.57 17.75 -21.54
C TRP A 124 -23.05 16.51 -20.83
N ALA A 125 -22.38 15.66 -21.61
CA ALA A 125 -21.66 14.50 -21.11
C ALA A 125 -20.22 14.53 -21.61
N PHE A 126 -19.30 14.26 -20.70
CA PHE A 126 -17.85 14.18 -20.92
C PHE A 126 -17.39 12.77 -20.57
N TYR A 127 -16.37 12.29 -21.26
CA TYR A 127 -15.93 10.90 -21.18
C TYR A 127 -14.40 10.84 -21.01
N TYR A 128 -13.92 9.75 -20.43
CA TYR A 128 -12.51 9.38 -20.43
C TYR A 128 -12.11 8.71 -21.74
N GLU A 129 -10.80 8.61 -22.01
CA GLU A 129 -10.31 7.91 -23.21
C GLU A 129 -10.66 6.43 -23.26
N ASN A 130 -10.94 5.81 -22.11
CA ASN A 130 -11.43 4.43 -22.04
C ASN A 130 -12.91 4.30 -22.48
N GLY A 131 -13.64 5.40 -22.63
CA GLY A 131 -15.04 5.46 -23.05
C GLY A 131 -16.04 5.58 -21.89
N ASN A 132 -15.60 5.46 -20.64
CA ASN A 132 -16.45 5.64 -19.47
C ASN A 132 -16.82 7.11 -19.29
N ALA A 133 -18.00 7.37 -18.72
CA ALA A 133 -18.40 8.71 -18.35
C ALA A 133 -17.38 9.31 -17.38
N LYS A 134 -17.08 10.59 -17.55
CA LYS A 134 -16.19 11.39 -16.70
C LYS A 134 -17.00 12.37 -15.88
N SER A 135 -17.93 13.05 -16.54
CA SER A 135 -18.89 13.93 -15.87
C SER A 135 -20.07 14.24 -16.78
N GLU A 136 -21.21 14.53 -16.19
CA GLU A 136 -22.40 14.97 -16.92
C GLU A 136 -23.27 15.89 -16.08
N GLY A 137 -24.02 16.75 -16.75
CA GLY A 137 -24.93 17.71 -16.10
C GLY A 137 -25.41 18.78 -17.07
N ILE A 138 -26.16 19.74 -16.54
CA ILE A 138 -26.73 20.84 -17.34
C ILE A 138 -25.72 22.00 -17.37
N ILE A 139 -25.58 22.62 -18.53
CA ILE A 139 -24.85 23.87 -18.72
C ILE A 139 -25.83 24.95 -19.15
N GLU A 140 -25.85 26.05 -18.42
CA GLU A 140 -26.66 27.25 -18.71
C GLU A 140 -25.76 28.49 -18.59
N ASP A 141 -25.82 29.39 -19.58
CA ASP A 141 -24.97 30.58 -19.69
C ASP A 141 -23.47 30.31 -19.49
N GLY A 142 -23.00 29.17 -20.02
CA GLY A 142 -21.60 28.74 -19.92
C GLY A 142 -21.17 28.23 -18.55
N LYS A 143 -22.09 28.12 -17.59
CA LYS A 143 -21.85 27.62 -16.22
C LYS A 143 -22.60 26.31 -15.97
N ASN A 144 -22.07 25.52 -15.04
CA ASN A 144 -22.73 24.30 -14.58
C ASN A 144 -23.97 24.69 -13.76
N GLU A 145 -25.11 24.07 -14.07
CA GLU A 145 -26.39 24.29 -13.40
C GLU A 145 -27.04 22.95 -13.04
N GLY A 146 -27.82 22.92 -11.96
CA GLY A 146 -28.51 21.72 -11.49
C GLY A 146 -27.55 20.63 -11.02
N LEU A 147 -28.01 19.37 -11.11
CA LEU A 147 -27.22 18.21 -10.69
C LEU A 147 -26.12 17.90 -11.71
N TRP A 148 -24.88 17.99 -11.26
CA TRP A 148 -23.69 17.50 -11.93
C TRP A 148 -23.21 16.22 -11.26
N THR A 149 -22.92 15.21 -12.06
CA THR A 149 -22.34 13.94 -11.61
C THR A 149 -20.96 13.76 -12.21
N TYR A 150 -20.02 13.31 -11.39
CA TYR A 150 -18.64 13.00 -11.77
C TYR A 150 -18.38 11.53 -11.49
N TYR A 151 -17.55 10.92 -12.32
CA TYR A 151 -17.24 9.50 -12.27
C TYR A 151 -15.73 9.28 -12.22
N TYR A 152 -15.33 8.16 -11.63
CA TYR A 152 -13.98 7.63 -11.72
C TYR A 152 -13.74 6.96 -13.08
N GLU A 153 -12.49 6.73 -13.45
CA GLU A 153 -12.15 6.06 -14.70
C GLU A 153 -12.70 4.63 -14.79
N ASN A 154 -12.90 3.96 -13.65
CA ASN A 154 -13.54 2.64 -13.58
C ASN A 154 -15.07 2.67 -13.78
N GLY A 155 -15.68 3.86 -13.90
CA GLY A 155 -17.11 4.07 -14.07
C GLY A 155 -17.89 4.27 -12.77
N ASN A 156 -17.27 4.06 -11.59
CA ASN A 156 -17.93 4.30 -10.31
C ASN A 156 -18.19 5.79 -10.11
N LYS A 157 -19.27 6.11 -9.40
CA LYS A 157 -19.60 7.49 -9.04
C LYS A 157 -18.50 8.06 -8.14
N LYS A 158 -17.94 9.19 -8.55
CA LYS A 158 -16.88 9.90 -7.83
C LYS A 158 -17.45 11.06 -7.00
N ALA A 159 -18.29 11.89 -7.61
CA ALA A 159 -18.81 13.06 -6.94
C ALA A 159 -20.14 13.51 -7.50
N THR A 160 -20.84 14.33 -6.73
CA THR A 160 -22.01 15.10 -7.16
C THR A 160 -21.92 16.54 -6.72
N ALA A 161 -22.47 17.44 -7.53
CA ALA A 161 -22.64 18.83 -7.20
C ALA A 161 -24.04 19.28 -7.60
N LEU A 162 -24.76 19.99 -6.72
CA LEU A 162 -26.01 20.65 -7.08
C LEU A 162 -25.75 22.16 -7.21
N TYR A 163 -25.60 22.65 -8.44
CA TYR A 163 -25.30 24.05 -8.73
C TYR A 163 -26.57 24.88 -8.92
N VAL A 164 -26.56 26.07 -8.34
CA VAL A 164 -27.53 27.15 -8.58
C VAL A 164 -26.72 28.42 -8.81
N ARG A 165 -26.72 28.94 -10.05
CA ARG A 165 -25.98 30.15 -10.44
C ARG A 165 -24.48 30.07 -10.11
N GLY A 166 -23.88 28.89 -10.28
CA GLY A 166 -22.46 28.63 -10.03
C GLY A 166 -22.08 28.38 -8.56
N ARG A 167 -23.04 28.42 -7.63
CA ARG A 167 -22.85 28.04 -6.21
C ARG A 167 -23.57 26.74 -5.92
N GLY A 168 -22.94 25.78 -5.24
CA GLY A 168 -23.54 24.47 -5.04
C GLY A 168 -22.90 23.63 -3.95
N PHE A 169 -23.65 22.65 -3.42
CA PHE A 169 -23.13 21.67 -2.49
C PHE A 169 -22.44 20.55 -3.26
N TYR A 170 -21.15 20.36 -3.00
CA TYR A 170 -20.31 19.33 -3.60
C TYR A 170 -20.06 18.21 -2.61
N LYS A 171 -20.15 16.96 -3.08
CA LYS A 171 -19.83 15.76 -2.31
C LYS A 171 -19.03 14.82 -3.19
N GLU A 172 -17.82 14.48 -2.75
CA GLU A 172 -16.95 13.46 -3.36
C GLU A 172 -16.83 12.26 -2.43
N VAL A 173 -16.79 11.07 -3.02
CA VAL A 173 -16.61 9.78 -2.35
C VAL A 173 -15.32 9.14 -2.83
N TYR A 174 -14.78 8.21 -2.06
CA TYR A 174 -13.73 7.30 -2.48
C TYR A 174 -14.25 6.27 -3.49
N ASP A 175 -13.36 5.50 -4.11
CA ASP A 175 -13.74 4.38 -4.98
C ASP A 175 -14.51 3.27 -4.24
N THR A 176 -14.29 3.17 -2.93
CA THR A 176 -15.07 2.34 -1.98
C THR A 176 -16.51 2.82 -1.80
N GLY A 177 -16.83 4.07 -2.14
CA GLY A 177 -18.14 4.70 -1.94
C GLY A 177 -18.26 5.52 -0.64
N GLU A 178 -17.30 5.40 0.29
CA GLU A 178 -17.26 6.20 1.51
C GLU A 178 -17.05 7.70 1.21
N PRO A 179 -17.59 8.63 2.01
CA PRO A 179 -17.38 10.05 1.79
C PRO A 179 -15.89 10.38 1.87
N LYS A 180 -15.44 11.27 0.99
CA LYS A 180 -14.05 11.76 0.93
C LYS A 180 -13.97 13.22 1.31
N MET A 181 -14.86 14.02 0.76
CA MET A 181 -15.02 15.42 1.14
C MET A 181 -16.36 15.98 0.71
N GLN A 182 -16.83 17.00 1.43
CA GLN A 182 -18.03 17.73 1.08
C GLN A 182 -17.95 19.18 1.57
N GLY A 183 -18.66 20.06 0.88
CA GLY A 183 -18.72 21.49 1.20
C GLY A 183 -19.40 22.30 0.11
N ILE A 184 -19.45 23.62 0.30
CA ILE A 184 -19.99 24.53 -0.72
C ILE A 184 -18.88 24.90 -1.70
N ILE A 185 -19.19 24.82 -2.99
CA ILE A 185 -18.39 25.38 -4.07
C ILE A 185 -19.10 26.63 -4.58
N ASP A 186 -18.36 27.73 -4.74
CA ASP A 186 -18.80 28.97 -5.34
C ASP A 186 -17.88 29.33 -6.51
N ASN A 187 -18.42 29.37 -7.72
CA ASN A 187 -17.70 29.64 -8.97
C ASN A 187 -16.43 28.78 -9.12
N GLY A 188 -16.53 27.49 -8.77
CA GLY A 188 -15.44 26.51 -8.90
C GLY A 188 -14.41 26.53 -7.76
N LYS A 189 -14.58 27.37 -6.74
CA LYS A 189 -13.71 27.44 -5.56
C LYS A 189 -14.47 27.01 -4.31
N SER A 190 -13.79 26.44 -3.32
CA SER A 190 -14.40 26.13 -2.03
C SER A 190 -14.79 27.39 -1.25
N ASP A 191 -15.93 27.30 -0.59
CA ASP A 191 -16.54 28.35 0.23
C ASP A 191 -17.23 27.73 1.45
N SER A 192 -17.34 28.50 2.54
CA SER A 192 -18.04 28.12 3.78
C SER A 192 -17.44 26.88 4.46
N LEU A 193 -18.25 26.08 5.17
CA LEU A 193 -17.78 24.89 5.89
C LEU A 193 -17.40 23.77 4.93
N TRP A 194 -16.21 23.22 5.12
CA TRP A 194 -15.71 22.05 4.44
C TRP A 194 -15.41 20.93 5.41
N GLN A 195 -15.70 19.70 4.98
CA GLN A 195 -15.42 18.47 5.71
C GLN A 195 -14.68 17.50 4.82
N TYR A 196 -13.65 16.88 5.37
CA TYR A 196 -12.83 15.85 4.74
C TYR A 196 -12.88 14.61 5.60
N PHE A 197 -12.85 13.46 4.97
CA PHE A 197 -13.00 12.16 5.64
C PHE A 197 -11.80 11.27 5.31
N HIS A 198 -11.54 10.31 6.20
CA HIS A 198 -10.63 9.21 5.96
C HIS A 198 -11.34 8.12 5.15
N GLU A 199 -10.60 7.18 4.57
CA GLU A 199 -11.18 6.05 3.79
C GLU A 199 -12.08 5.14 4.62
N ASN A 200 -11.97 5.17 5.96
CA ASN A 200 -12.85 4.46 6.88
C ASN A 200 -14.13 5.24 7.24
N GLY A 201 -14.43 6.32 6.52
CA GLY A 201 -15.63 7.16 6.69
C GLY A 201 -15.57 8.14 7.88
N LYS A 202 -14.54 8.08 8.74
CA LYS A 202 -14.41 9.01 9.88
C LYS A 202 -13.93 10.38 9.42
N LEU A 203 -14.35 11.43 10.14
CA LEU A 203 -13.92 12.80 9.86
C LEU A 203 -12.39 12.89 9.97
N LYS A 204 -11.75 13.54 9.01
CA LYS A 204 -10.31 13.76 8.89
C LYS A 204 -9.95 15.21 9.14
N ALA A 205 -10.75 16.13 8.62
CA ALA A 205 -10.57 17.55 8.85
C ALA A 205 -11.89 18.28 8.63
N GLU A 206 -12.05 19.41 9.29
CA GLU A 206 -13.11 20.35 8.99
C GLU A 206 -12.70 21.78 9.35
N GLY A 207 -13.30 22.74 8.66
CA GLY A 207 -13.09 24.16 8.91
C GLY A 207 -13.67 25.01 7.79
N LEU A 208 -13.49 26.32 7.90
CA LEU A 208 -14.00 27.24 6.90
C LEU A 208 -12.98 27.39 5.76
N GLU A 209 -13.49 27.41 4.52
CA GLU A 209 -12.76 27.82 3.33
C GLU A 209 -13.41 29.04 2.70
N LYS A 210 -12.59 29.94 2.17
CA LYS A 210 -13.06 31.09 1.39
C LYS A 210 -12.21 31.21 0.14
N ASN A 211 -12.83 31.23 -1.03
CA ASN A 211 -12.15 31.35 -2.31
C ASN A 211 -11.03 30.32 -2.53
N GLY A 212 -11.20 29.09 -2.06
CA GLY A 212 -10.18 28.04 -2.23
C GLY A 212 -9.12 27.97 -1.12
N VAL A 213 -9.16 28.85 -0.11
CA VAL A 213 -8.17 28.89 0.97
C VAL A 213 -8.80 28.71 2.34
N LYS A 214 -8.08 28.05 3.25
CA LYS A 214 -8.49 27.85 4.64
C LYS A 214 -8.57 29.17 5.41
N GLN A 215 -9.61 29.31 6.21
CA GLN A 215 -9.88 30.47 7.06
C GLN A 215 -10.42 30.03 8.41
N GLY A 216 -10.17 30.83 9.44
CA GLY A 216 -10.74 30.64 10.78
C GLY A 216 -10.33 29.31 11.40
N ASN A 217 -11.17 28.80 12.30
CA ASN A 217 -10.87 27.60 13.08
C ASN A 217 -10.95 26.33 12.23
N TRP A 218 -9.94 25.49 12.39
CA TRP A 218 -9.82 24.18 11.77
C TRP A 218 -9.57 23.12 12.83
N ARG A 219 -10.16 21.95 12.59
CA ARG A 219 -9.93 20.74 13.37
C ARG A 219 -9.49 19.63 12.43
N PHE A 220 -8.49 18.88 12.85
CA PHE A 220 -7.96 17.71 12.16
C PHE A 220 -8.06 16.52 13.09
N TYR A 221 -8.32 15.35 12.54
CA TYR A 221 -8.59 14.14 13.30
C TYR A 221 -7.72 12.99 12.79
N HIS A 222 -7.26 12.15 13.71
CA HIS A 222 -6.58 10.90 13.43
C HIS A 222 -7.53 9.91 12.77
N ALA A 223 -7.00 8.86 12.14
CA ALA A 223 -7.82 7.84 11.49
C ALA A 223 -8.74 7.10 12.47
N ASN A 224 -8.43 7.09 13.77
CA ASN A 224 -9.29 6.53 14.80
C ASN A 224 -10.49 7.44 15.17
N GLY A 225 -10.52 8.70 14.69
CA GLY A 225 -11.55 9.70 14.96
C GLY A 225 -11.23 10.66 16.11
N VAL A 226 -10.09 10.48 16.79
CA VAL A 226 -9.63 11.36 17.87
C VAL A 226 -9.04 12.64 17.27
N LEU A 227 -9.27 13.79 17.92
CA LEU A 227 -8.71 15.07 17.50
C LEU A 227 -7.17 14.97 17.44
N ALA A 228 -6.59 15.36 16.31
CA ALA A 228 -5.15 15.34 16.03
C ALA A 228 -4.52 16.72 16.15
N SER A 229 -5.23 17.75 15.69
CA SER A 229 -4.85 19.14 15.92
C SER A 229 -6.02 20.08 15.74
N GLU A 230 -5.92 21.26 16.37
CA GLU A 230 -6.84 22.36 16.18
C GLU A 230 -6.10 23.69 16.25
N GLY A 231 -6.61 24.68 15.52
CA GLY A 231 -6.08 26.04 15.50
C GLY A 231 -6.74 26.86 14.41
N ALA A 232 -6.26 28.09 14.19
CA ALA A 232 -6.82 28.98 13.18
C ALA A 232 -5.94 29.07 11.92
N TYR A 233 -6.58 29.35 10.81
CA TYR A 233 -5.96 29.75 9.55
C TYR A 233 -6.33 31.19 9.21
N SER A 234 -5.36 31.91 8.66
CA SER A 234 -5.56 33.23 8.05
C SER A 234 -4.96 33.19 6.65
N ASN A 235 -5.79 33.35 5.62
CA ASN A 235 -5.38 33.33 4.21
C ASN A 235 -4.58 32.07 3.80
N GLY A 236 -4.97 30.91 4.35
CA GLY A 236 -4.31 29.62 4.06
C GLY A 236 -3.07 29.34 4.90
N GLU A 237 -2.60 30.26 5.73
CA GLU A 237 -1.46 30.08 6.64
C GLU A 237 -1.93 29.81 8.07
N LEU A 238 -1.14 29.04 8.84
CA LEU A 238 -1.41 28.78 10.26
C LEU A 238 -1.28 30.09 11.05
N ASP A 239 -2.27 30.42 11.86
CA ASP A 239 -2.30 31.63 12.67
C ASP A 239 -2.96 31.37 14.04
N GLY A 240 -2.55 32.13 15.05
CA GLY A 240 -3.07 32.03 16.40
C GLY A 240 -2.61 30.79 17.18
N ASN A 241 -3.41 30.38 18.16
CA ASN A 241 -3.06 29.27 19.06
C ASN A 241 -3.35 27.92 18.40
N TRP A 242 -2.34 27.05 18.42
CA TRP A 242 -2.42 25.70 17.90
C TRP A 242 -2.19 24.67 18.99
N LYS A 243 -2.97 23.58 18.92
CA LYS A 243 -2.83 22.40 19.77
C LYS A 243 -2.72 21.16 18.90
N TYR A 244 -1.88 20.23 19.34
CA TYR A 244 -1.65 18.95 18.69
C TYR A 244 -1.79 17.84 19.72
N TYR A 245 -2.34 16.71 19.29
CA TYR A 245 -2.72 15.61 20.17
C TYR A 245 -2.19 14.28 19.63
N TYR A 246 -1.84 13.37 20.54
CA TYR A 246 -1.55 11.98 20.23
C TYR A 246 -2.82 11.23 19.79
N GLU A 247 -2.65 10.05 19.17
CA GLU A 247 -3.79 9.18 18.82
C GLU A 247 -4.61 8.75 20.05
N SER A 248 -4.00 8.74 21.23
CA SER A 248 -4.66 8.52 22.52
C SER A 248 -5.53 9.70 22.99
N GLY A 249 -5.48 10.85 22.31
CA GLY A 249 -6.24 12.07 22.63
C GLY A 249 -5.56 12.98 23.66
N LYS A 250 -4.40 12.58 24.18
CA LYS A 250 -3.60 13.42 25.07
C LYS A 250 -2.86 14.51 24.29
N LEU A 251 -2.74 15.69 24.91
CA LEU A 251 -2.01 16.82 24.33
C LEU A 251 -0.54 16.43 24.11
N SER A 252 -0.05 16.66 22.90
CA SER A 252 1.34 16.43 22.51
C SER A 252 2.12 17.73 22.46
N SER A 253 1.53 18.79 21.92
CA SER A 253 2.14 20.12 21.95
C SER A 253 1.13 21.23 21.77
N GLU A 254 1.48 22.42 22.22
CA GLU A 254 0.70 23.63 22.00
C GLU A 254 1.62 24.86 21.92
N GLY A 255 1.17 25.88 21.19
CA GLY A 255 1.89 27.15 21.06
C GLY A 255 1.24 28.05 20.01
N GLN A 256 1.81 29.23 19.80
CA GLN A 256 1.30 30.19 18.84
C GLN A 256 1.98 30.00 17.47
N GLN A 257 1.21 30.15 16.41
CA GLN A 257 1.66 30.25 15.03
C GLN A 257 1.40 31.67 14.53
N GLN A 258 2.30 32.19 13.70
CA GLN A 258 2.11 33.44 12.98
C GLN A 258 2.67 33.26 11.57
N LYS A 259 1.84 33.48 10.53
CA LYS A 259 2.21 33.31 9.12
C LYS A 259 2.87 31.94 8.83
N GLY A 260 2.32 30.88 9.41
CA GLY A 260 2.84 29.52 9.25
C GLY A 260 4.11 29.19 10.05
N GLN A 261 4.65 30.12 10.85
CA GLN A 261 5.87 29.92 11.64
C GLN A 261 5.57 29.93 13.14
N LYS A 262 6.36 29.15 13.90
CA LYS A 262 6.23 29.10 15.37
C LYS A 262 6.54 30.48 15.97
N GLN A 263 5.68 30.92 16.87
CA GLN A 263 5.79 32.18 17.60
C GLN A 263 5.56 31.93 19.10
N GLY A 264 6.26 32.69 19.94
CA GLY A 264 6.10 32.65 21.40
C GLY A 264 6.51 31.33 22.04
N HIS A 265 5.90 31.03 23.20
CA HIS A 265 6.20 29.84 23.99
C HIS A 265 5.46 28.61 23.45
N TRP A 266 6.23 27.61 23.05
CA TRP A 266 5.76 26.30 22.68
C TRP A 266 6.05 25.31 23.79
N ARG A 267 5.05 24.49 24.14
CA ARG A 267 5.14 23.44 25.15
C ARG A 267 4.90 22.09 24.50
N LEU A 268 5.70 21.11 24.90
CA LEU A 268 5.64 19.74 24.41
C LEU A 268 5.46 18.79 25.58
N TYR A 269 4.69 17.73 25.37
CA TYR A 269 4.33 16.76 26.38
C TYR A 269 4.52 15.35 25.83
N TYR A 270 4.91 14.42 26.70
CA TYR A 270 4.93 13.00 26.40
C TYR A 270 3.52 12.42 26.33
N GLU A 271 3.36 11.24 25.72
CA GLU A 271 2.08 10.52 25.73
C GLU A 271 1.64 10.07 27.15
N SER A 272 2.55 10.04 28.11
CA SER A 272 2.19 9.90 29.53
C SER A 272 1.36 11.09 30.04
N GLY A 273 1.53 12.28 29.42
CA GLY A 273 1.02 13.58 29.86
C GLY A 273 2.07 14.42 30.59
N LYS A 274 3.27 13.87 30.83
CA LYS A 274 4.38 14.59 31.46
C LYS A 274 4.97 15.63 30.52
N PHE A 275 5.51 16.70 31.07
CA PHE A 275 6.24 17.72 30.33
C PHE A 275 7.48 17.14 29.66
N MET A 276 7.60 17.33 28.35
CA MET A 276 8.71 16.81 27.53
C MET A 276 9.68 17.91 27.14
N GLY A 277 9.21 19.14 26.92
CA GLY A 277 10.09 20.17 26.39
C GLY A 277 9.37 21.47 26.08
N GLU A 278 10.16 22.45 25.69
CA GLU A 278 9.68 23.78 25.33
C GLU A 278 10.58 24.47 24.32
N GLY A 279 10.05 25.50 23.68
CA GLY A 279 10.84 26.45 22.90
C GLY A 279 10.22 27.83 22.92
N PHE A 280 11.04 28.86 22.77
CA PHE A 280 10.60 30.26 22.71
C PHE A 280 10.99 30.80 21.35
N PHE A 281 10.01 30.98 20.46
CA PHE A 281 10.28 31.27 19.06
C PHE A 281 9.86 32.68 18.65
N GLU A 282 10.66 33.30 17.80
CA GLU A 282 10.33 34.50 17.04
C GLU A 282 10.52 34.19 15.55
N ASN A 283 9.42 34.20 14.79
CA ASN A 283 9.43 33.83 13.37
C ASN A 283 10.13 32.48 13.11
N GLY A 284 9.81 31.47 13.94
CA GLY A 284 10.36 30.12 13.86
C GLY A 284 11.80 29.95 14.38
N ASN A 285 12.43 31.01 14.90
CA ASN A 285 13.80 30.98 15.42
C ASN A 285 13.82 31.13 16.94
N GLY A 286 14.65 30.37 17.65
CA GLY A 286 14.75 30.53 19.09
C GLY A 286 15.33 29.36 19.86
N PRO A 287 15.55 29.52 21.17
CA PRO A 287 16.02 28.45 22.05
C PRO A 287 14.98 27.33 22.18
N TYR A 288 15.50 26.11 22.33
CA TYR A 288 14.73 24.88 22.45
C TYR A 288 15.34 23.97 23.52
N LYS A 289 14.47 23.33 24.32
CA LYS A 289 14.85 22.39 25.38
C LYS A 289 13.94 21.18 25.38
N GLU A 290 14.52 20.00 25.61
CA GLU A 290 13.82 18.75 25.90
C GLU A 290 14.34 18.16 27.22
N TYR A 291 13.45 17.48 27.93
CA TYR A 291 13.68 16.82 29.20
C TYR A 291 13.30 15.34 29.07
N TYR A 292 13.92 14.48 29.88
CA TYR A 292 13.52 13.09 30.06
C TYR A 292 12.22 12.99 30.88
N ASP A 293 11.60 11.81 30.89
CA ASP A 293 10.41 11.48 31.70
C ASP A 293 10.61 11.68 33.23
N ASN A 294 11.87 11.73 33.68
CA ASN A 294 12.27 12.01 35.05
C ASN A 294 12.48 13.52 35.34
N GLY A 295 12.27 14.38 34.35
CA GLY A 295 12.41 15.84 34.44
C GLY A 295 13.83 16.39 34.23
N LYS A 296 14.85 15.53 34.07
CA LYS A 296 16.23 15.99 33.81
C LYS A 296 16.38 16.45 32.36
N LEU A 297 17.20 17.48 32.15
CA LEU A 297 17.48 18.01 30.82
C LEU A 297 18.07 16.92 29.94
N ARG A 298 17.56 16.81 28.71
CA ARG A 298 17.93 15.80 27.73
C ARG A 298 18.65 16.43 26.56
N ILE A 299 18.13 17.54 26.03
CA ILE A 299 18.73 18.28 24.91
C ILE A 299 18.44 19.77 25.10
N GLU A 300 19.40 20.61 24.75
CA GLU A 300 19.15 22.04 24.53
C GLU A 300 19.95 22.59 23.35
N GLY A 301 19.42 23.64 22.72
CA GLY A 301 20.08 24.33 21.61
C GLY A 301 19.22 25.44 21.03
N TYR A 302 19.62 25.92 19.84
CA TYR A 302 18.92 26.97 19.12
C TYR A 302 18.43 26.45 17.76
N LEU A 303 17.19 26.79 17.40
CA LEU A 303 16.63 26.51 16.08
C LEU A 303 16.66 27.79 15.24
N GLN A 304 17.15 27.68 14.00
CA GLN A 304 17.11 28.75 13.01
C GLN A 304 16.56 28.21 11.69
N ASN A 305 15.53 28.86 11.14
CA ASN A 305 14.83 28.47 9.92
C ASN A 305 14.36 26.99 9.96
N GLY A 306 13.88 26.55 11.13
CA GLY A 306 13.43 25.18 11.37
C GLY A 306 14.55 24.12 11.47
N LYS A 307 15.82 24.53 11.50
CA LYS A 307 16.97 23.62 11.61
C LYS A 307 17.81 23.91 12.85
N ASN A 308 18.52 22.90 13.33
CA ASN A 308 19.49 23.07 14.41
C ASN A 308 20.57 24.07 13.99
N HIS A 309 20.85 25.05 14.84
CA HIS A 309 21.86 26.08 14.65
C HIS A 309 22.62 26.33 15.97
N GLY A 310 23.91 26.65 15.86
CA GLY A 310 24.76 26.92 17.02
C GLY A 310 25.07 25.66 17.84
N LEU A 311 25.46 25.87 19.10
CA LEU A 311 25.80 24.78 20.01
C LEU A 311 24.54 24.05 20.48
N TRP A 312 24.53 22.74 20.24
CA TRP A 312 23.57 21.81 20.81
C TRP A 312 24.26 20.91 21.83
N THR A 313 23.65 20.77 22.99
CA THR A 313 24.15 19.91 24.08
C THR A 313 23.15 18.79 24.34
N TYR A 314 23.67 17.59 24.49
CA TYR A 314 22.93 16.36 24.74
C TYR A 314 23.37 15.81 26.10
N TYR A 315 22.43 15.30 26.87
CA TYR A 315 22.66 14.82 28.23
C TYR A 315 22.16 13.38 28.35
N TYR A 316 22.84 12.60 29.19
CA TYR A 316 22.37 11.31 29.67
C TYR A 316 21.20 11.49 30.66
N GLU A 317 20.46 10.42 30.91
CA GLU A 317 19.30 10.42 31.82
C GLU A 317 19.64 10.78 33.27
N ASP A 318 20.92 10.67 33.67
CA ASP A 318 21.41 11.12 34.97
C ASP A 318 21.79 12.60 35.01
N GLY A 319 21.83 13.29 33.86
CA GLY A 319 22.18 14.70 33.69
C GLY A 319 23.63 14.96 33.27
N VAL A 320 24.46 13.92 33.11
CA VAL A 320 25.83 14.07 32.62
C VAL A 320 25.83 14.37 31.12
N VAL A 321 26.74 15.21 30.63
CA VAL A 321 26.82 15.56 29.21
C VAL A 321 27.16 14.31 28.37
N GLU A 322 26.23 13.91 27.50
CA GLU A 322 26.42 12.82 26.52
C GLU A 322 27.17 13.31 25.30
N GLY A 323 26.95 14.56 24.89
CA GLY A 323 27.58 15.06 23.67
C GLY A 323 27.30 16.51 23.38
N ARG A 324 28.05 17.04 22.42
CA ARG A 324 27.90 18.39 21.88
C ARG A 324 28.01 18.37 20.37
N CYS A 325 27.28 19.25 19.70
CA CYS A 325 27.40 19.45 18.27
C CYS A 325 27.23 20.94 17.96
N GLU A 326 28.16 21.49 17.20
CA GLU A 326 28.06 22.84 16.67
C GLU A 326 27.46 22.77 15.26
N TYR A 327 26.24 23.27 15.12
CA TYR A 327 25.47 23.20 13.89
C TYR A 327 25.52 24.50 13.10
N LEU A 328 25.72 24.37 11.79
CA LEU A 328 25.47 25.40 10.79
C LEU A 328 24.43 24.88 9.79
N ASN A 329 23.24 25.46 9.82
CA ASN A 329 22.12 25.11 8.92
C ASN A 329 21.74 23.62 8.93
N GLY A 330 21.70 23.01 10.12
CA GLY A 330 21.35 21.59 10.31
C GLY A 330 22.51 20.60 10.10
N GLU A 331 23.69 21.07 9.69
CA GLU A 331 24.89 20.23 9.58
C GLU A 331 25.91 20.59 10.65
N GLY A 332 26.54 19.60 11.29
CA GLY A 332 27.50 19.87 12.36
C GLY A 332 28.40 18.69 12.69
N LEU A 333 29.51 18.96 13.37
CA LEU A 333 30.41 17.91 13.88
C LEU A 333 29.99 17.57 15.32
N TYR A 334 29.44 16.38 15.49
CA TYR A 334 29.05 15.84 16.78
C TYR A 334 30.25 15.22 17.49
N LYS A 335 30.37 15.49 18.80
CA LYS A 335 31.29 14.85 19.73
C LYS A 335 30.49 14.24 20.87
N GLY A 336 30.44 12.91 20.92
CA GLY A 336 29.84 12.15 22.03
C GLY A 336 30.90 11.75 23.04
N MET A 337 30.54 11.79 24.32
CA MET A 337 31.37 11.48 25.47
C MET A 337 30.81 10.29 26.25
N TYR A 338 31.67 9.53 26.91
CA TYR A 338 31.30 8.59 27.96
C TYR A 338 30.95 9.35 29.25
N ARG A 339 30.37 8.65 30.22
CA ARG A 339 30.01 9.23 31.52
C ARG A 339 31.21 9.77 32.31
N ASN A 340 32.39 9.20 32.09
CA ASN A 340 33.65 9.66 32.68
C ASN A 340 34.25 10.88 31.94
N GLY A 341 33.59 11.38 30.88
CA GLY A 341 34.01 12.54 30.10
C GLY A 341 34.96 12.23 28.94
N THR A 342 35.46 11.00 28.78
CA THR A 342 36.31 10.65 27.63
C THR A 342 35.50 10.61 26.34
N ILE A 343 36.12 10.94 25.21
CA ILE A 343 35.43 10.93 23.92
C ILE A 343 35.03 9.50 23.59
N LYS A 344 33.77 9.32 23.23
CA LYS A 344 33.17 8.05 22.78
C LYS A 344 33.11 7.96 21.26
N MET A 345 32.72 9.06 20.61
CA MET A 345 32.61 9.09 19.16
C MET A 345 32.62 10.52 18.61
N THR A 346 33.07 10.66 17.37
CA THR A 346 32.96 11.93 16.63
C THR A 346 32.50 11.69 15.20
N GLY A 347 31.65 12.54 14.65
CA GLY A 347 31.24 12.44 13.25
C GLY A 347 30.22 13.48 12.85
N LYS A 348 29.91 13.54 11.55
CA LYS A 348 29.05 14.58 10.99
C LYS A 348 27.57 14.22 11.16
N LEU A 349 26.78 15.15 11.67
CA LEU A 349 25.33 15.10 11.66
C LEU A 349 24.80 16.02 10.54
N LYS A 350 23.74 15.57 9.87
CA LYS A 350 22.95 16.36 8.92
C LYS A 350 21.47 16.16 9.21
N ASP A 351 20.79 17.24 9.54
CA ASP A 351 19.38 17.27 9.95
C ASP A 351 19.07 16.21 11.04
N GLY A 352 19.96 16.13 12.03
CA GLY A 352 19.89 15.16 13.15
C GLY A 352 20.32 13.72 12.81
N GLN A 353 20.64 13.41 11.55
CA GLN A 353 21.04 12.07 11.13
C GLN A 353 22.57 11.93 10.99
N LYS A 354 23.11 10.79 11.40
CA LYS A 354 24.54 10.46 11.22
C LYS A 354 24.84 10.30 9.73
N VAL A 355 25.81 11.05 9.23
CA VAL A 355 26.30 10.97 7.85
C VAL A 355 27.82 10.78 7.83
N GLY A 356 28.33 10.22 6.73
CA GLY A 356 29.76 10.00 6.50
C GLY A 356 30.40 8.96 7.42
N GLN A 357 31.70 9.15 7.65
CA GLN A 357 32.51 8.31 8.52
C GLN A 357 32.56 8.90 9.94
N TRP A 358 32.46 8.03 10.93
CA TRP A 358 32.49 8.35 12.35
C TRP A 358 33.70 7.67 12.98
N SER A 359 34.40 8.38 13.84
CA SER A 359 35.48 7.83 14.67
C SER A 359 34.91 7.34 15.98
N LEU A 360 35.35 6.17 16.45
CA LEU A 360 34.95 5.54 17.69
C LEU A 360 36.15 5.36 18.61
N TYR A 361 35.91 5.47 19.91
CA TYR A 361 36.94 5.42 20.94
C TYR A 361 36.46 4.53 22.11
N ASN A 362 37.39 3.86 22.76
CA ASN A 362 37.16 3.09 23.99
C ASN A 362 37.06 4.03 25.20
N GLU A 363 36.60 3.52 26.35
CA GLU A 363 36.42 4.34 27.57
C GLU A 363 37.73 4.93 28.11
N ASP A 364 38.86 4.27 27.86
CA ASP A 364 40.21 4.73 28.17
C ASP A 364 40.73 5.81 27.20
N GLY A 365 39.95 6.18 26.19
CA GLY A 365 40.29 7.16 25.16
C GLY A 365 41.07 6.59 23.98
N SER A 366 41.42 5.30 23.98
CA SER A 366 42.11 4.66 22.87
C SER A 366 41.19 4.54 21.63
N PHE A 367 41.78 4.68 20.44
CA PHE A 367 41.03 4.61 19.19
C PHE A 367 40.50 3.20 18.93
N ALA A 368 39.19 3.05 18.74
CA ALA A 368 38.52 1.76 18.58
C ALA A 368 38.22 1.41 17.11
N GLY A 369 38.12 2.40 16.23
CA GLY A 369 37.86 2.19 14.80
C GLY A 369 36.93 3.23 14.18
N TYR A 370 36.45 2.92 12.97
CA TYR A 370 35.52 3.77 12.22
C TYR A 370 34.16 3.10 12.00
N TYR A 371 33.12 3.93 11.93
CA TYR A 371 31.77 3.54 11.54
C TYR A 371 31.32 4.39 10.34
N LYS A 372 31.02 3.77 9.19
CA LYS A 372 30.51 4.48 8.01
C LYS A 372 28.99 4.33 7.92
N THR A 373 28.28 5.44 7.87
CA THR A 373 26.81 5.45 7.75
C THR A 373 26.41 5.15 6.30
N PHE A 374 25.42 4.28 6.10
CA PHE A 374 24.90 3.88 4.78
C PHE A 374 24.05 4.96 4.07
N TYR A 375 23.89 6.16 4.64
CA TYR A 375 23.04 7.23 4.10
C TYR A 375 23.75 8.14 3.09
N ASN A 376 24.89 7.74 2.55
CA ASN A 376 25.46 8.42 1.39
C ASN A 376 24.79 7.88 0.12
N LYS A 377 23.90 8.66 -0.50
CA LYS A 377 23.40 8.43 -1.87
C LYS A 377 24.49 8.72 -2.93
N GLU A 378 25.71 8.28 -2.69
CA GLU A 378 26.76 8.31 -3.69
C GLU A 378 26.94 6.88 -4.18
N LEU A 379 26.63 6.68 -5.47
CA LEU A 379 26.72 5.42 -6.20
C LEU A 379 28.10 4.76 -5.99
N PRO A 380 28.17 3.42 -5.98
CA PRO A 380 29.44 2.73 -5.84
C PRO A 380 30.30 2.97 -7.09
N VAL A 381 31.42 3.68 -6.92
CA VAL A 381 32.51 3.60 -7.90
C VAL A 381 33.20 2.27 -7.69
N SER A 382 32.97 1.35 -8.64
CA SER A 382 33.71 0.10 -8.79
C SER A 382 35.20 0.37 -9.00
N LYS A 383 36.05 -0.29 -8.23
CA LYS A 383 37.38 -0.74 -8.69
C LYS A 383 37.69 -2.12 -8.12
N HIS A 384 37.75 -3.11 -9.00
CA HIS A 384 38.36 -4.41 -8.73
C HIS A 384 39.89 -4.32 -8.83
N ASN A 385 40.57 -4.69 -7.73
CA ASN A 385 41.64 -5.71 -7.53
C ASN A 385 42.87 -5.80 -8.46
N PRO A 386 44.08 -6.17 -7.95
CA PRO A 386 44.34 -7.52 -7.42
C PRO A 386 45.30 -7.66 -6.19
N ALA A 387 45.21 -8.81 -5.52
CA ALA A 387 46.22 -9.43 -4.62
C ALA A 387 47.19 -10.31 -5.47
N PRO A 388 48.32 -10.94 -5.02
CA PRO A 388 48.66 -11.53 -3.69
C PRO A 388 50.16 -11.30 -3.27
N ALA A 389 50.70 -11.74 -2.12
CA ALA A 389 51.10 -13.09 -1.64
C ALA A 389 51.53 -12.93 -0.15
N ASP A 390 51.42 -13.86 0.81
CA ASP A 390 51.84 -15.26 0.80
C ASP A 390 51.39 -16.00 2.08
N THR A 391 51.22 -17.32 1.95
CA THR A 391 51.32 -18.41 2.96
C THR A 391 50.17 -18.76 3.93
N VAL A 392 50.13 -20.07 4.26
CA VAL A 392 48.99 -20.94 4.61
C VAL A 392 49.10 -21.49 6.06
N LYS A 393 47.97 -21.45 6.82
CA LYS A 393 47.42 -22.30 7.94
C LYS A 393 48.33 -22.91 9.05
N PRO A 394 47.89 -23.12 10.33
CA PRO A 394 46.60 -23.75 10.71
C PRO A 394 45.88 -23.24 12.00
N LEU A 395 44.66 -23.74 12.25
CA LEU A 395 43.86 -23.67 13.51
C LEU A 395 44.39 -24.72 14.52
N PRO A 396 44.18 -24.66 15.87
CA PRO A 396 43.00 -24.13 16.57
C PRO A 396 43.26 -23.47 17.98
N VAL A 397 42.20 -22.94 18.62
CA VAL A 397 41.76 -23.17 20.02
C VAL A 397 40.74 -22.10 20.41
N VAL A 398 39.55 -22.54 20.81
CA VAL A 398 38.49 -21.69 21.35
C VAL A 398 38.83 -21.34 22.81
N HIS A 399 38.95 -20.05 23.11
CA HIS A 399 38.76 -19.49 24.45
C HIS A 399 37.75 -18.35 24.32
N VAL A 400 36.58 -18.52 24.93
CA VAL A 400 35.57 -17.46 25.03
C VAL A 400 36.07 -16.45 26.08
N LYS A 401 36.49 -15.26 25.63
CA LYS A 401 36.77 -14.09 26.49
C LYS A 401 35.56 -13.14 26.51
N PRO A 402 35.25 -12.49 27.65
CA PRO A 402 34.17 -11.53 27.76
C PRO A 402 34.44 -10.36 26.82
N THR A 403 33.49 -10.10 25.92
CA THR A 403 33.64 -9.07 24.91
C THR A 403 33.56 -7.69 25.56
N GLY A 404 34.70 -7.03 25.76
CA GLY A 404 34.83 -5.60 26.08
C GLY A 404 34.39 -4.69 24.92
N LYS A 405 33.18 -4.91 24.41
CA LYS A 405 32.48 -4.01 23.48
C LYS A 405 31.46 -3.24 24.33
N PRO A 406 31.33 -1.91 24.19
CA PRO A 406 30.22 -1.21 24.81
C PRO A 406 28.91 -1.72 24.21
N ASP A 407 27.89 -1.89 25.05
CA ASP A 407 26.55 -2.29 24.62
C ASP A 407 25.97 -1.26 23.64
N PHE A 408 26.04 -1.58 22.36
CA PHE A 408 25.33 -0.87 21.32
C PHE A 408 23.89 -1.39 21.32
N ILE A 409 22.97 -0.66 21.96
CA ILE A 409 21.55 -0.77 21.61
C ILE A 409 21.37 -0.06 20.25
N GLN A 410 21.86 -0.69 19.18
CA GLN A 410 21.17 -0.55 17.91
C GLN A 410 19.80 -1.19 18.15
N LYS A 411 18.72 -0.39 18.13
CA LYS A 411 17.42 -0.97 17.80
C LYS A 411 17.58 -1.51 16.38
N LYS A 412 17.95 -2.79 16.27
CA LYS A 412 17.90 -3.54 15.02
C LYS A 412 16.52 -3.22 14.45
N ARG A 413 16.46 -2.66 13.24
CA ARG A 413 15.20 -2.55 12.53
C ARG A 413 14.77 -3.97 12.25
N LEU A 414 13.96 -4.47 13.17
CA LEU A 414 13.32 -5.76 13.08
C LEU A 414 12.56 -5.79 11.73
N PRO A 415 12.57 -6.92 10.99
CA PRO A 415 11.71 -7.07 9.82
C PRO A 415 10.28 -6.64 10.15
N ARG A 416 9.51 -6.14 9.18
CA ARG A 416 8.15 -5.60 9.41
C ARG A 416 7.25 -6.52 10.25
N TYR A 417 7.44 -7.84 10.13
CA TYR A 417 6.77 -8.87 10.94
C TYR A 417 7.06 -8.80 12.44
N PHE A 418 8.21 -8.29 12.85
CA PHE A 418 8.67 -8.26 14.25
C PHE A 418 8.58 -6.87 14.88
N VAL A 419 8.17 -5.86 14.12
CA VAL A 419 7.82 -4.54 14.64
C VAL A 419 6.38 -4.58 15.16
N LYS A 420 6.18 -4.21 16.43
CA LYS A 420 4.83 -4.09 17.01
C LYS A 420 4.00 -3.09 16.21
N ARG A 421 2.76 -3.45 15.87
CA ARG A 421 1.79 -2.55 15.24
C ARG A 421 0.94 -1.89 16.32
N ILE A 422 0.56 -0.64 16.09
CA ILE A 422 -0.40 0.07 16.92
C ILE A 422 -1.79 -0.55 16.63
N ASN A 423 -2.58 -0.82 17.67
CA ASN A 423 -3.89 -1.51 17.59
C ASN A 423 -3.86 -2.97 17.08
N GLU A 424 -2.75 -3.68 17.28
CA GLU A 424 -2.70 -5.11 17.01
C GLU A 424 -3.57 -5.91 18.00
N SER A 425 -4.65 -6.52 17.51
CA SER A 425 -5.41 -7.48 18.30
C SER A 425 -4.61 -8.78 18.46
N LYS A 426 -4.65 -9.31 19.69
CA LYS A 426 -4.01 -10.57 20.05
C LYS A 426 -5.07 -11.52 20.56
N GLY A 427 -4.90 -12.79 20.25
CA GLY A 427 -5.81 -13.81 20.72
C GLY A 427 -5.11 -15.15 20.88
N LEU A 428 -5.78 -16.00 21.64
CA LEU A 428 -5.40 -17.38 21.80
C LEU A 428 -6.34 -18.22 20.94
N MET A 429 -5.77 -19.05 20.10
CA MET A 429 -6.54 -19.92 19.22
C MET A 429 -6.30 -21.37 19.58
N LEU A 430 -7.38 -22.10 19.82
CA LEU A 430 -7.35 -23.54 19.98
C LEU A 430 -7.83 -24.17 18.68
N SER A 431 -6.98 -24.99 18.07
CA SER A 431 -7.28 -25.65 16.80
C SER A 431 -7.33 -27.15 16.96
N PHE A 432 -8.26 -27.74 16.23
CA PHE A 432 -8.51 -29.16 16.19
C PHE A 432 -8.67 -29.60 14.73
N ASN A 433 -8.16 -30.79 14.40
CA ASN A 433 -8.47 -31.43 13.14
C ASN A 433 -8.81 -32.90 13.38
N PRO A 434 -10.08 -33.32 13.24
CA PRO A 434 -10.47 -34.71 13.40
C PRO A 434 -10.14 -35.59 12.19
N LEU A 435 -9.90 -35.01 11.00
CA LEU A 435 -9.70 -35.80 9.77
C LEU A 435 -8.49 -36.75 9.83
N PRO A 436 -7.34 -36.37 10.41
CA PRO A 436 -6.16 -37.24 10.54
C PRO A 436 -6.37 -38.48 11.42
N ILE A 437 -7.45 -38.55 12.20
CA ILE A 437 -7.74 -39.74 13.04
C ILE A 437 -7.94 -40.98 12.16
N MET A 438 -8.54 -40.81 10.98
CA MET A 438 -8.67 -41.90 9.99
C MET A 438 -7.32 -42.40 9.47
N PHE A 439 -6.27 -41.59 9.64
CA PHE A 439 -4.88 -41.89 9.29
C PHE A 439 -4.01 -42.13 10.52
N ASN A 440 -4.61 -42.46 11.67
CA ASN A 440 -3.93 -42.81 12.92
C ASN A 440 -3.17 -41.64 13.60
N GLU A 441 -3.63 -40.40 13.38
CA GLU A 441 -3.03 -39.19 13.96
C GLU A 441 -4.09 -38.28 14.60
N LEU A 442 -3.80 -37.69 15.76
CA LEU A 442 -4.68 -36.71 16.40
C LEU A 442 -3.90 -35.43 16.73
N PRO A 443 -3.93 -34.43 15.84
CA PRO A 443 -3.28 -33.15 16.09
C PRO A 443 -4.20 -32.20 16.88
N ILE A 444 -3.64 -31.64 17.95
CA ILE A 444 -4.23 -30.57 18.74
C ILE A 444 -3.21 -29.43 18.76
N SER A 445 -3.65 -28.19 18.51
CA SER A 445 -2.73 -27.06 18.59
C SER A 445 -3.31 -25.86 19.32
N ILE A 446 -2.38 -25.13 19.94
CA ILE A 446 -2.61 -23.83 20.54
C ILE A 446 -1.74 -22.82 19.80
N GLU A 447 -2.34 -21.73 19.38
CA GLU A 447 -1.65 -20.67 18.65
C GLU A 447 -1.85 -19.34 19.36
N TYR A 448 -0.75 -18.64 19.63
CA TYR A 448 -0.80 -17.25 20.02
C TYR A 448 -0.78 -16.39 18.76
N TYR A 449 -1.95 -15.86 18.40
CA TYR A 449 -2.20 -15.18 17.14
C TYR A 449 -2.13 -13.66 17.32
N TRP A 450 -1.31 -13.02 16.51
CA TRP A 450 -1.15 -11.57 16.39
C TRP A 450 -1.67 -11.14 15.04
N HIS A 451 -2.77 -10.38 15.06
CA HIS A 451 -3.59 -10.11 13.89
C HIS A 451 -2.79 -9.65 12.67
N GLU A 452 -2.92 -10.42 11.59
CA GLU A 452 -2.31 -10.18 10.28
C GLU A 452 -0.79 -9.88 10.31
N ARG A 453 -0.09 -10.42 11.32
CA ARG A 453 1.36 -10.26 11.44
C ARG A 453 2.09 -11.55 11.82
N LEU A 454 1.78 -12.15 12.97
CA LEU A 454 2.52 -13.29 13.51
C LEU A 454 1.59 -14.34 14.14
N GLY A 455 1.94 -15.61 14.00
CA GLY A 455 1.33 -16.69 14.77
C GLY A 455 2.42 -17.59 15.33
N TYR A 456 2.33 -17.92 16.61
CA TYR A 456 3.19 -18.91 17.25
C TYR A 456 2.34 -20.11 17.64
N GLU A 457 2.45 -21.19 16.87
CA GLU A 457 1.67 -22.40 17.05
C GLU A 457 2.55 -23.48 17.70
N LEU A 458 2.05 -24.04 18.81
CA LEU A 458 2.52 -25.29 19.37
C LEU A 458 1.48 -26.36 19.05
N ARG A 459 1.90 -27.41 18.35
CA ARG A 459 1.05 -28.55 18.02
C ARG A 459 1.59 -29.81 18.64
N TYR A 460 0.69 -30.57 19.24
CA TYR A 460 0.96 -31.92 19.71
C TYR A 460 0.11 -32.89 18.89
N THR A 461 0.75 -33.86 18.26
CA THR A 461 0.07 -34.89 17.48
C THR A 461 0.28 -36.23 18.14
N VAL A 462 -0.79 -36.88 18.59
CA VAL A 462 -0.74 -38.28 19.03
C VAL A 462 -0.69 -39.16 17.80
N LEU A 463 0.29 -40.08 17.74
CA LEU A 463 0.42 -41.07 16.68
C LEU A 463 0.07 -42.43 17.26
N ARG A 464 -0.99 -43.07 16.74
CA ARG A 464 -1.42 -44.37 17.24
C ARG A 464 -2.06 -45.20 16.15
N ASN A 465 -1.43 -46.31 15.77
CA ASN A 465 -1.97 -47.28 14.82
C ASN A 465 -2.06 -48.67 15.49
N PRO A 466 -3.25 -49.25 15.66
CA PRO A 466 -4.58 -48.69 15.36
C PRO A 466 -5.02 -47.70 16.43
N PHE A 467 -5.70 -46.61 16.03
CA PHE A 467 -6.01 -45.51 16.94
C PHE A 467 -7.00 -45.87 18.06
N PHE A 468 -8.06 -46.63 17.75
CA PHE A 468 -9.16 -46.94 18.67
C PHE A 468 -9.09 -48.32 19.34
N SER A 469 -8.04 -49.13 19.10
CA SER A 469 -7.91 -50.47 19.69
C SER A 469 -6.95 -50.50 20.90
N GLU A 470 -7.28 -51.29 21.92
CA GLU A 470 -6.41 -51.50 23.09
C GLU A 470 -5.02 -52.04 22.71
N HIS A 471 -3.98 -51.55 23.37
CA HIS A 471 -2.58 -51.99 23.18
C HIS A 471 -2.12 -53.00 24.26
N GLY A 472 -3.06 -53.62 24.99
CA GLY A 472 -2.72 -54.55 26.07
C GLY A 472 -3.77 -55.65 26.21
N GLY A 473 -3.52 -56.79 25.57
CA GLY A 473 -4.29 -58.03 25.82
C GLY A 473 -4.31 -59.00 24.65
N THR A 474 -4.55 -58.51 23.42
CA THR A 474 -4.66 -59.38 22.22
C THR A 474 -4.12 -58.65 21.00
N ILE A 475 -2.79 -58.51 20.95
CA ILE A 475 -2.09 -58.05 19.76
C ILE A 475 -2.28 -59.10 18.65
N GLN A 476 -3.00 -58.74 17.60
CA GLN A 476 -3.15 -59.60 16.40
C GLN A 476 -1.76 -59.93 15.83
N PRO A 477 -1.48 -61.22 15.53
CA PRO A 477 -0.24 -61.63 14.87
C PRO A 477 -0.06 -60.92 13.53
N ASP A 478 1.18 -60.65 13.14
CA ASP A 478 1.57 -60.11 11.83
C ASP A 478 1.06 -58.69 11.53
N ARG A 479 0.62 -57.96 12.56
CA ARG A 479 0.23 -56.54 12.46
C ARG A 479 1.27 -55.63 13.10
N LEU A 480 1.66 -54.57 12.39
CA LEU A 480 2.55 -53.52 12.90
C LEU A 480 1.77 -52.50 13.73
N TYR A 481 2.14 -52.37 14.99
CA TYR A 481 1.61 -51.35 15.90
C TYR A 481 2.58 -50.17 15.95
N LYS A 482 2.01 -48.97 16.00
CA LYS A 482 2.76 -47.71 16.07
C LYS A 482 2.18 -46.89 17.21
N ASN A 483 3.02 -46.46 18.13
CA ASN A 483 2.65 -45.50 19.16
C ASN A 483 3.71 -44.40 19.24
N GLY A 484 3.31 -43.17 19.51
CA GLY A 484 4.26 -42.07 19.59
C GLY A 484 3.61 -40.71 19.51
N PHE A 485 4.43 -39.70 19.26
CA PHE A 485 3.96 -38.34 19.17
C PHE A 485 4.83 -37.48 18.25
N ASN A 486 4.22 -36.38 17.79
CA ASN A 486 4.94 -35.25 17.23
C ASN A 486 4.76 -34.01 18.12
N VAL A 487 5.82 -33.23 18.27
CA VAL A 487 5.77 -31.86 18.78
C VAL A 487 6.22 -30.93 17.67
N ASP A 488 5.34 -30.03 17.25
CA ASP A 488 5.64 -29.02 16.24
C ASP A 488 5.70 -27.63 16.87
N PHE A 489 6.77 -26.91 16.58
CA PHE A 489 6.87 -25.47 16.81
C PHE A 489 6.81 -24.78 15.46
N ARG A 490 5.76 -23.98 15.24
CA ARG A 490 5.56 -23.29 13.97
C ARG A 490 5.42 -21.78 14.18
N GLN A 491 6.17 -21.03 13.39
CA GLN A 491 6.05 -19.58 13.29
C GLN A 491 5.43 -19.20 11.96
N LYS A 492 4.25 -18.57 12.01
CA LYS A 492 3.51 -18.06 10.85
C LYS A 492 3.77 -16.57 10.67
N LEU A 493 4.06 -16.17 9.44
CA LEU A 493 4.28 -14.79 9.00
C LEU A 493 3.15 -14.38 8.06
N TYR A 494 2.18 -13.62 8.57
CA TYR A 494 0.95 -13.27 7.84
C TYR A 494 1.14 -12.04 6.94
N HIS A 495 0.69 -12.12 5.69
CA HIS A 495 0.75 -11.03 4.74
C HIS A 495 -0.42 -10.04 4.96
N PRO A 496 -0.17 -8.73 5.13
CA PRO A 496 -1.19 -7.76 5.54
C PRO A 496 -2.27 -7.42 4.49
N ASN A 497 -2.14 -7.89 3.25
CA ASN A 497 -3.08 -7.59 2.14
C ASN A 497 -3.49 -8.88 1.38
N GLY A 498 -3.80 -9.96 2.10
CA GLY A 498 -3.94 -11.32 1.53
C GLY A 498 -5.15 -11.60 0.63
N GLY A 499 -6.07 -10.65 0.44
CA GLY A 499 -7.31 -10.88 -0.33
C GLY A 499 -8.31 -11.73 0.46
N ALA A 500 -8.84 -12.81 -0.14
CA ALA A 500 -9.81 -13.72 0.48
C ALA A 500 -9.15 -14.59 1.57
N GLY A 501 -8.81 -13.99 2.72
CA GLY A 501 -8.20 -14.63 3.88
C GLY A 501 -6.82 -14.07 4.26
N SER A 502 -6.24 -14.61 5.34
CA SER A 502 -4.91 -14.23 5.83
C SER A 502 -3.86 -15.21 5.32
N PHE A 503 -3.35 -14.96 4.11
CA PHE A 503 -2.22 -15.68 3.55
C PHE A 503 -0.97 -15.58 4.44
N TYR A 504 -0.23 -16.67 4.59
CA TYR A 504 1.01 -16.69 5.36
C TYR A 504 2.06 -17.65 4.79
N ILE A 505 3.31 -17.36 5.15
CA ILE A 505 4.42 -18.32 5.05
C ILE A 505 4.81 -18.71 6.46
N SER A 506 5.12 -19.99 6.69
CA SER A 506 5.56 -20.46 8.00
C SER A 506 6.79 -21.33 7.93
N GLN A 507 7.57 -21.26 9.01
CA GLN A 507 8.65 -22.18 9.29
C GLN A 507 8.27 -23.06 10.48
N GLU A 508 8.55 -24.36 10.37
CA GLU A 508 8.18 -25.37 11.35
C GLU A 508 9.39 -26.23 11.70
N VAL A 509 9.57 -26.47 12.99
CA VAL A 509 10.45 -27.52 13.52
C VAL A 509 9.56 -28.59 14.13
N ARG A 510 9.65 -29.82 13.62
CA ARG A 510 8.93 -30.98 14.18
C ARG A 510 9.92 -31.94 14.79
N PHE A 511 9.66 -32.32 16.04
CA PHE A 511 10.26 -33.49 16.67
C PHE A 511 9.24 -34.63 16.68
N SER A 512 9.67 -35.83 16.30
CA SER A 512 8.84 -37.04 16.32
C SER A 512 9.56 -38.13 17.10
N GLN A 513 8.83 -38.82 17.97
CA GLN A 513 9.27 -40.07 18.60
C GLN A 513 8.19 -41.12 18.38
N VAL A 514 8.59 -42.23 17.79
CA VAL A 514 7.69 -43.31 17.40
C VAL A 514 8.29 -44.64 17.80
N ASP A 515 7.51 -45.41 18.54
CA ASP A 515 7.78 -46.80 18.87
C ASP A 515 6.91 -47.71 18.00
N TYR A 516 7.55 -48.73 17.45
CA TYR A 516 6.93 -49.76 16.64
C TYR A 516 7.01 -51.09 17.40
N SER A 517 5.92 -51.86 17.37
CA SER A 517 5.90 -53.22 17.90
C SER A 517 5.17 -54.16 16.96
N ALA A 518 5.70 -55.36 16.77
CA ALA A 518 5.09 -56.41 15.97
C ALA A 518 5.22 -57.75 16.70
N LYS A 519 4.18 -58.59 16.64
CA LYS A 519 4.26 -59.99 17.08
C LYS A 519 4.28 -60.89 15.87
N VAL A 520 5.33 -61.70 15.76
CA VAL A 520 5.52 -62.66 14.67
C VAL A 520 5.35 -64.06 15.25
N THR A 521 4.66 -64.91 14.50
CA THR A 521 4.51 -66.33 14.84
C THR A 521 5.77 -67.07 14.38
N GLU A 522 6.57 -67.58 15.31
CA GLU A 522 7.71 -68.46 14.99
C GLU A 522 7.31 -69.92 15.23
N MET A 523 7.74 -70.81 14.35
CA MET A 523 7.63 -72.26 14.53
C MET A 523 8.91 -72.79 15.18
N THR A 524 8.75 -73.65 16.18
CA THR A 524 9.86 -74.44 16.74
C THR A 524 10.04 -75.73 15.93
N ASP A 525 11.22 -76.36 16.05
CA ASP A 525 11.55 -77.64 15.41
C ASP A 525 10.58 -78.78 15.78
N SER A 526 9.75 -78.61 16.81
CA SER A 526 8.70 -79.54 17.26
C SER A 526 7.30 -79.23 16.74
N LEU A 527 7.14 -78.39 15.70
CA LEU A 527 5.83 -77.96 15.13
C LEU A 527 4.92 -77.19 16.11
N THR A 528 5.46 -76.70 17.23
CA THR A 528 4.72 -75.81 18.14
C THR A 528 5.02 -74.36 17.79
N SER A 529 3.98 -73.52 17.70
CA SER A 529 4.11 -72.10 17.40
C SER A 529 4.14 -71.27 18.69
N TYR A 530 4.99 -70.25 18.73
CA TYR A 530 4.99 -69.26 19.79
C TYR A 530 5.07 -67.84 19.21
N TYR A 531 4.58 -66.87 19.96
CA TYR A 531 4.63 -65.47 19.56
C TYR A 531 5.89 -64.81 20.11
N LYS A 532 6.65 -64.19 19.21
CA LYS A 532 7.80 -63.38 19.57
C LYS A 532 7.52 -61.91 19.27
N GLU A 533 7.74 -61.06 20.25
CA GLU A 533 7.53 -59.62 20.13
C GLU A 533 8.83 -58.92 19.72
N TYR A 534 8.75 -58.15 18.65
CA TYR A 534 9.81 -57.30 18.15
C TYR A 534 9.46 -55.85 18.40
N LYS A 535 10.47 -55.04 18.75
CA LYS A 535 10.34 -53.60 18.96
C LYS A 535 11.35 -52.85 18.11
N ALA A 536 10.93 -51.72 17.56
CA ALA A 536 11.80 -50.79 16.87
C ALA A 536 11.42 -49.36 17.28
N ASN A 537 12.36 -48.42 17.18
CA ASN A 537 12.09 -47.03 17.49
C ASN A 537 12.64 -46.09 16.42
N GLU A 538 11.91 -45.00 16.18
CA GLU A 538 12.25 -43.92 15.27
C GLU A 538 12.22 -42.59 16.03
N THR A 539 13.29 -41.84 15.90
CA THR A 539 13.32 -40.42 16.24
C THR A 539 13.55 -39.62 14.96
N ARG A 540 12.81 -38.52 14.81
CA ARG A 540 12.89 -37.69 13.60
C ARG A 540 12.84 -36.22 13.94
N ILE A 541 13.72 -35.46 13.32
CA ILE A 541 13.69 -33.99 13.35
C ILE A 541 13.45 -33.51 11.93
N GLU A 542 12.49 -32.60 11.77
CA GLU A 542 12.12 -32.05 10.48
C GLU A 542 12.11 -30.53 10.51
N LEU A 543 12.65 -29.92 9.47
CA LEU A 543 12.56 -28.49 9.19
C LEU A 543 11.69 -28.31 7.96
N ALA A 544 10.57 -27.62 8.12
CA ALA A 544 9.62 -27.40 7.04
C ALA A 544 9.38 -25.92 6.76
N VAL A 545 9.18 -25.60 5.49
CA VAL A 545 8.64 -24.31 5.05
C VAL A 545 7.30 -24.59 4.39
N THR A 546 6.26 -23.91 4.85
CA THR A 546 4.91 -24.05 4.33
C THR A 546 4.30 -22.71 3.97
N ALA A 547 3.39 -22.70 3.01
CA ALA A 547 2.52 -21.58 2.71
C ALA A 547 1.08 -22.00 2.96
N GLY A 548 0.27 -21.10 3.50
CA GLY A 548 -1.12 -21.37 3.82
C GLY A 548 -2.00 -20.15 3.73
N ASN A 549 -3.30 -20.37 3.77
CA ASN A 549 -4.29 -19.33 3.88
C ASN A 549 -5.30 -19.72 4.96
N ARG A 550 -5.63 -18.74 5.81
CA ARG A 550 -6.60 -18.90 6.87
C ARG A 550 -7.80 -18.01 6.64
N LEU A 551 -8.97 -18.61 6.68
CA LEU A 551 -10.26 -17.93 6.67
C LEU A 551 -10.77 -17.75 8.09
N PHE A 552 -11.50 -16.66 8.33
CA PHE A 552 -12.07 -16.34 9.62
C PHE A 552 -13.55 -16.00 9.48
N TRP A 553 -14.35 -16.41 10.47
CA TRP A 553 -15.77 -16.09 10.59
C TRP A 553 -16.06 -15.65 12.03
N THR A 554 -16.40 -14.39 12.23
CA THR A 554 -16.69 -13.85 13.56
C THR A 554 -18.05 -14.34 14.05
N LEU A 555 -18.06 -15.02 15.20
CA LEU A 555 -19.28 -15.52 15.83
C LEU A 555 -19.83 -14.54 16.87
N SER A 556 -18.94 -13.85 17.58
CA SER A 556 -19.27 -12.77 18.53
C SER A 556 -18.10 -11.81 18.68
N ARG A 557 -18.27 -10.73 19.45
CA ARG A 557 -17.22 -9.73 19.73
C ARG A 557 -15.89 -10.33 20.22
N HIS A 558 -15.93 -11.47 20.90
CA HIS A 558 -14.74 -12.09 21.48
C HIS A 558 -14.37 -13.45 20.87
N LEU A 559 -15.20 -14.00 19.98
CA LEU A 559 -15.06 -15.36 19.48
C LEU A 559 -15.13 -15.40 17.95
N THR A 560 -14.10 -15.96 17.33
CA THR A 560 -13.96 -16.09 15.88
C THR A 560 -13.64 -17.53 15.52
N LEU A 561 -14.41 -18.12 14.61
CA LEU A 561 -14.10 -19.40 13.99
C LEU A 561 -13.05 -19.20 12.89
N SER A 562 -12.17 -20.15 12.68
CA SER A 562 -11.18 -20.13 11.61
C SER A 562 -11.06 -21.49 10.92
N ALA A 563 -10.75 -21.46 9.63
CA ALA A 563 -10.33 -22.63 8.87
C ALA A 563 -8.98 -22.32 8.22
N ASP A 564 -8.00 -23.15 8.53
CA ASP A 564 -6.62 -23.01 8.08
C ASP A 564 -6.28 -24.15 7.12
N MET A 565 -5.70 -23.82 5.97
CA MET A 565 -5.20 -24.79 5.01
C MET A 565 -3.80 -24.41 4.57
N TYR A 566 -2.87 -25.37 4.59
CA TYR A 566 -1.48 -25.13 4.22
C TYR A 566 -0.83 -26.33 3.53
N ALA A 567 0.17 -26.01 2.70
CA ALA A 567 1.01 -26.97 2.01
C ALA A 567 2.48 -26.54 2.02
N GLY A 568 3.41 -27.49 1.90
CA GLY A 568 4.83 -27.17 1.81
C GLY A 568 5.74 -28.39 1.74
N ILE A 569 7.01 -28.15 1.99
CA ILE A 569 8.07 -29.16 1.91
C ILE A 569 8.87 -29.16 3.20
N ALA A 570 9.43 -30.32 3.55
CA ALA A 570 10.33 -30.44 4.69
C ALA A 570 11.60 -31.19 4.30
N ALA A 571 12.67 -30.93 5.04
CA ALA A 571 13.86 -31.78 5.10
C ALA A 571 13.88 -32.48 6.47
N ALA A 572 14.05 -33.80 6.46
CA ALA A 572 13.96 -34.62 7.65
C ALA A 572 15.24 -35.44 7.84
N TYR A 573 15.73 -35.44 9.08
CA TYR A 573 16.75 -36.36 9.56
C TYR A 573 16.11 -37.41 10.46
N ARG A 574 16.32 -38.68 10.13
CA ARG A 574 15.74 -39.82 10.83
C ARG A 574 16.84 -40.67 11.45
N GLN A 575 16.63 -41.05 12.70
CA GLN A 575 17.40 -42.09 13.36
C GLN A 575 16.44 -43.22 13.76
N THR A 576 16.66 -44.39 13.18
CA THR A 576 15.88 -45.60 13.45
C THR A 576 16.78 -46.66 14.05
N ASN A 577 16.27 -47.39 15.02
CA ASN A 577 16.83 -48.66 15.46
C ASN A 577 15.82 -49.76 15.12
N VAL A 578 16.13 -50.52 14.07
CA VAL A 578 15.29 -51.60 13.55
C VAL A 578 16.10 -52.88 13.67
N PRO A 579 15.82 -53.75 14.67
CA PRO A 579 16.64 -54.93 14.93
C PRO A 579 16.42 -56.05 13.91
N ASP A 580 15.25 -56.09 13.25
CA ASP A 580 14.93 -57.07 12.21
C ASP A 580 14.23 -56.38 11.03
N ALA A 581 14.94 -56.29 9.90
CA ALA A 581 14.44 -55.62 8.70
C ALA A 581 13.29 -56.38 8.02
N LEU A 582 13.16 -57.70 8.25
CA LEU A 582 12.11 -58.53 7.67
C LEU A 582 10.79 -58.35 8.42
N VAL A 583 10.84 -58.12 9.73
CA VAL A 583 9.66 -57.85 10.57
C VAL A 583 9.15 -56.41 10.38
N PHE A 584 10.05 -55.46 10.18
CA PHE A 584 9.73 -54.04 10.05
C PHE A 584 9.89 -53.50 8.61
N GLN A 585 9.59 -54.31 7.59
CA GLN A 585 9.73 -53.91 6.18
C GLN A 585 8.97 -52.62 5.81
N GLN A 586 7.88 -52.33 6.52
CA GLN A 586 7.06 -51.13 6.31
C GLN A 586 7.66 -49.86 6.96
N VAL A 587 8.64 -50.00 7.85
CA VAL A 587 9.31 -48.89 8.53
C VAL A 587 10.41 -48.33 7.65
N ARG A 588 10.32 -47.05 7.30
CA ARG A 588 11.34 -46.39 6.47
C ARG A 588 12.62 -46.16 7.28
N THR A 589 13.73 -46.72 6.80
CA THR A 589 15.06 -46.60 7.44
C THR A 589 15.96 -45.54 6.81
N SER A 590 15.50 -44.85 5.75
CA SER A 590 16.30 -43.82 5.09
C SER A 590 16.65 -42.69 6.07
N LYS A 591 17.95 -42.40 6.20
CA LYS A 591 18.48 -41.40 7.15
C LYS A 591 18.04 -39.97 6.82
N TYR A 592 17.86 -39.68 5.54
CA TYR A 592 17.34 -38.40 5.05
C TYR A 592 16.04 -38.64 4.27
N SER A 593 15.13 -37.68 4.34
CA SER A 593 13.92 -37.67 3.51
C SER A 593 13.37 -36.26 3.33
N PHE A 594 12.57 -36.05 2.27
CA PHE A 594 11.97 -34.77 1.96
C PHE A 594 10.44 -34.89 1.87
N PRO A 595 9.73 -34.97 3.02
CA PRO A 595 8.29 -35.18 2.99
C PRO A 595 7.56 -33.91 2.55
N LEU A 596 6.46 -34.11 1.82
CA LEU A 596 5.48 -33.05 1.56
C LEU A 596 4.63 -32.83 2.82
N ARG A 597 4.33 -31.57 3.09
CA ARG A 597 3.47 -31.15 4.19
C ARG A 597 2.13 -30.70 3.64
N PHE A 598 1.06 -31.25 4.18
CA PHE A 598 -0.29 -30.75 3.97
C PHE A 598 -1.01 -30.73 5.31
N GLY A 599 -1.89 -29.76 5.51
CA GLY A 599 -2.76 -29.77 6.66
C GLY A 599 -3.95 -28.85 6.49
N PHE A 600 -4.99 -29.26 7.19
CA PHE A 600 -6.20 -28.49 7.42
C PHE A 600 -6.39 -28.39 8.93
N SER A 601 -7.00 -27.33 9.44
CA SER A 601 -7.44 -27.27 10.84
C SER A 601 -8.55 -26.26 11.02
N ILE A 602 -9.46 -26.56 11.94
CA ILE A 602 -10.51 -25.64 12.36
C ILE A 602 -10.12 -25.11 13.73
N GLY A 603 -10.13 -23.79 13.89
CA GLY A 603 -9.70 -23.13 15.12
C GLY A 603 -10.77 -22.21 15.68
N LEU A 604 -10.86 -22.17 17.01
CA LEU A 604 -11.62 -21.16 17.75
C LEU A 604 -10.63 -20.15 18.34
N LEU A 605 -10.72 -18.91 17.86
CA LEU A 605 -9.91 -17.79 18.29
C LEU A 605 -10.70 -16.95 19.30
N TYR A 606 -10.14 -16.80 20.50
CA TYR A 606 -10.62 -15.88 21.51
C TYR A 606 -9.76 -14.61 21.54
N SER A 607 -10.36 -13.43 21.41
CA SER A 607 -9.66 -12.14 21.51
C SER A 607 -10.44 -11.12 22.33
N LYS A 608 -9.71 -10.34 23.16
CA LYS A 608 -10.29 -9.31 24.03
C LYS A 608 -10.84 -8.10 23.26
N HIS A 609 -10.37 -7.84 22.04
CA HIS A 609 -10.65 -6.59 21.31
C HIS A 609 -11.35 -6.80 19.95
N GLY A 610 -11.93 -7.97 19.68
CA GLY A 610 -12.47 -8.28 18.34
C GLY A 610 -11.34 -8.45 17.32
N VAL A 611 -11.57 -9.31 16.32
CA VAL A 611 -10.58 -9.59 15.26
C VAL A 611 -10.83 -8.72 14.03
N PHE A 612 -12.04 -8.16 13.90
CA PHE A 612 -12.50 -7.38 12.74
C PHE A 612 -13.35 -6.15 13.14
N ASP A 613 -13.14 -5.62 14.35
CA ASP A 613 -13.83 -4.40 14.84
C ASP A 613 -13.25 -3.11 14.24
#